data_AF-A0AAJ6FYI3-F1
#
_entry.id   AF-A0AAJ6FYI3-F1
#
_cell.length_a   1.000
_cell.length_b   1.000
_cell.length_c   1.000
_cell.angle_alpha   90.00
_cell.angle_beta   90.00
_cell.angle_gamma   90.00
#
_symmetry.space_group_name_H-M   'P 1'
#
loop_
_entity.id
_entity.type
_entity.pdbx_description
1 polymer ?
#
loop_
_entity_poly.entity_id
_entity_poly.type
_entity_poly.pdbx_seq_one_letter_code
_entity_poly.pdbx_strand_id
1 'polypeptide(L)'
;MKFLHPMLLTGSTLLGSAVASAAASEAALAPVALPADARAMTAVTALVSCQPTAYTETALAAELLQRAGTRAEDLPGAAQRFRLPAAVTVLGTPTDLIAVGGDGIHAILADTPIGNLTGTGALKPHHYPQRQGRWLTPVAVRNDGDGWIRQRVIEVDVDPQRPGDLRVACTEVIDSRRQQQERAGDVAPMTYPAGTDVMPLVGNILECKADRRASVTLATSLLMNGPPSPPFATWGDESDAERFQWALPRPLPLRDVTVRSLRLVDSIAFGVVEDVPAAELARRWGLSSAENDFGEPVYLKDMPVRVAPDGWEEQRRLWILDEEDGATLVGCGYEERVSEFGWWPGDRMDGTLVAPRR
;
A
#
# COMPACT_ATOMS: atom_id res chain seq x y z
N MET A 1 60.32 -8.80 -40.34
CA MET A 1 60.50 -10.22 -39.94
C MET A 1 59.13 -10.70 -39.46
N LYS A 2 58.30 -11.43 -40.24
CA LYS A 2 58.27 -12.92 -40.46
C LYS A 2 58.49 -13.67 -39.12
N PHE A 3 57.60 -14.50 -38.56
CA PHE A 3 56.71 -15.58 -39.06
C PHE A 3 55.43 -15.68 -38.16
N LEU A 4 54.19 -16.02 -38.59
CA LEU A 4 53.57 -17.27 -39.11
C LEU A 4 53.38 -18.45 -38.09
N HIS A 5 52.16 -18.53 -37.51
CA HIS A 5 51.23 -19.67 -37.20
C HIS A 5 51.75 -21.08 -36.78
N PRO A 6 51.03 -21.82 -35.88
CA PRO A 6 49.87 -22.64 -36.30
C PRO A 6 48.68 -22.80 -35.33
N MET A 7 47.53 -23.16 -35.92
CA MET A 7 46.33 -23.77 -35.32
C MET A 7 46.58 -25.22 -34.86
N LEU A 8 45.90 -25.67 -33.79
CA LEU A 8 45.28 -27.00 -33.58
C LEU A 8 44.64 -27.02 -32.16
N LEU A 9 43.33 -26.87 -31.99
CA LEU A 9 42.28 -27.91 -31.99
C LEU A 9 42.57 -29.10 -31.06
N THR A 10 42.07 -29.01 -29.82
CA THR A 10 41.63 -30.16 -29.03
C THR A 10 40.26 -29.83 -28.44
N GLY A 11 39.25 -30.60 -28.87
CA GLY A 11 37.92 -30.54 -28.32
C GLY A 11 37.88 -31.05 -26.89
N SER A 12 37.04 -30.44 -26.08
CA SER A 12 36.42 -31.11 -24.94
C SER A 12 34.97 -30.69 -24.87
N THR A 13 34.16 -31.72 -24.99
CA THR A 13 32.72 -31.80 -25.02
C THR A 13 32.03 -31.24 -23.78
N LEU A 14 30.90 -30.58 -24.02
CA LEU A 14 29.62 -30.71 -23.30
C LEU A 14 29.67 -30.68 -21.77
N LEU A 15 29.33 -29.52 -21.21
CA LEU A 15 28.37 -29.39 -20.11
C LEU A 15 27.61 -28.09 -20.33
N GLY A 16 26.79 -28.10 -21.38
CA GLY A 16 25.64 -27.21 -21.42
C GLY A 16 24.77 -27.59 -20.24
N SER A 17 24.67 -26.70 -19.27
CA SER A 17 23.57 -26.69 -18.32
C SER A 17 22.32 -26.41 -19.14
N ALA A 18 21.79 -27.46 -19.77
CA ALA A 18 20.39 -27.54 -20.09
C ALA A 18 19.71 -27.32 -18.73
N VAL A 19 19.22 -26.09 -18.52
CA VAL A 19 18.06 -25.88 -17.69
C VAL A 19 17.02 -26.77 -18.36
N ALA A 20 16.92 -27.99 -17.86
CA ALA A 20 15.78 -28.82 -18.08
C ALA A 20 14.64 -27.96 -17.55
N SER A 21 13.98 -27.28 -18.48
CA SER A 21 12.55 -27.08 -18.41
C SER A 21 11.96 -28.47 -18.23
N ALA A 22 11.96 -28.93 -16.99
CA ALA A 22 10.96 -29.84 -16.51
C ALA A 22 9.66 -29.06 -16.66
N ALA A 23 9.13 -29.05 -17.89
CA ALA A 23 7.72 -29.15 -18.13
C ALA A 23 7.29 -30.41 -17.39
N ALA A 24 7.05 -30.26 -16.09
CA ALA A 24 6.17 -31.13 -15.36
C ALA A 24 4.81 -30.94 -16.04
N SER A 25 4.60 -31.70 -17.12
CA SER A 25 3.28 -32.17 -17.48
C SER A 25 2.84 -33.09 -16.33
N GLU A 26 2.58 -32.51 -15.15
CA GLU A 26 1.61 -33.09 -14.25
C GLU A 26 0.33 -33.15 -15.07
N ALA A 27 -0.09 -34.37 -15.40
CA ALA A 27 -1.42 -34.58 -15.92
C ALA A 27 -2.36 -33.89 -14.93
N ALA A 28 -2.94 -32.76 -15.34
CA ALA A 28 -3.94 -32.07 -14.56
C ALA A 28 -4.96 -33.12 -14.10
N LEU A 29 -5.01 -33.40 -12.79
CA LEU A 29 -5.96 -34.34 -12.24
C LEU A 29 -7.34 -33.98 -12.78
N ALA A 30 -8.07 -35.00 -13.26
CA ALA A 30 -9.41 -34.78 -13.77
C ALA A 30 -10.23 -34.04 -12.69
N PRO A 31 -10.98 -32.98 -13.06
CA PRO A 31 -11.73 -32.21 -12.08
C PRO A 31 -12.67 -33.09 -11.27
N VAL A 32 -12.68 -32.94 -9.95
CA VAL A 32 -13.56 -33.70 -9.04
C VAL A 32 -14.94 -33.06 -9.05
N ALA A 33 -16.00 -33.84 -9.26
CA ALA A 33 -17.36 -33.33 -9.19
C ALA A 33 -17.75 -33.04 -7.74
N LEU A 34 -18.18 -31.81 -7.45
CA LEU A 34 -18.71 -31.46 -6.14
C LEU A 34 -20.21 -31.82 -6.04
N PRO A 35 -20.67 -32.33 -4.89
CA PRO A 35 -22.10 -32.54 -4.66
C PRO A 35 -22.85 -31.21 -4.65
N ALA A 36 -24.13 -31.25 -5.06
CA ALA A 36 -25.03 -30.09 -5.09
C ALA A 36 -25.45 -29.64 -3.68
N ASP A 37 -24.53 -28.99 -2.96
CA ASP A 37 -24.79 -28.35 -1.67
C ASP A 37 -25.05 -26.86 -1.90
N ALA A 38 -26.32 -26.43 -1.73
CA ALA A 38 -26.72 -25.06 -1.99
C ALA A 38 -25.94 -24.03 -1.16
N ARG A 39 -25.54 -24.35 0.07
CA ARG A 39 -24.84 -23.42 0.97
C ARG A 39 -23.39 -23.24 0.53
N ALA A 40 -22.68 -24.34 0.30
CA ALA A 40 -21.30 -24.29 -0.19
C ALA A 40 -21.24 -23.64 -1.58
N MET A 41 -22.19 -23.92 -2.48
CA MET A 41 -22.21 -23.34 -3.82
C MET A 41 -22.54 -21.84 -3.84
N THR A 42 -23.41 -21.40 -2.93
CA THR A 42 -23.63 -19.95 -2.72
C THR A 42 -22.34 -19.28 -2.23
N ALA A 43 -21.61 -19.91 -1.30
CA ALA A 43 -20.36 -19.38 -0.79
C ALA A 43 -19.24 -19.34 -1.85
N VAL A 44 -19.12 -20.40 -2.67
CA VAL A 44 -18.16 -20.43 -3.79
C VAL A 44 -18.46 -19.29 -4.75
N THR A 45 -19.72 -19.18 -5.21
CA THR A 45 -20.17 -18.12 -6.12
C THR A 45 -19.84 -16.75 -5.57
N ALA A 46 -20.13 -16.52 -4.29
CA ALA A 46 -19.85 -15.24 -3.65
C ALA A 46 -18.34 -14.94 -3.60
N LEU A 47 -17.49 -15.89 -3.23
CA LEU A 47 -16.05 -15.67 -3.18
C LEU A 47 -15.45 -15.40 -4.57
N VAL A 48 -15.77 -16.23 -5.58
CA VAL A 48 -15.18 -16.07 -6.93
C VAL A 48 -15.68 -14.82 -7.65
N SER A 49 -16.89 -14.35 -7.32
CA SER A 49 -17.46 -13.10 -7.84
C SER A 49 -17.22 -11.89 -6.92
N CYS A 50 -16.39 -12.06 -5.89
CA CYS A 50 -16.02 -11.04 -4.91
C CYS A 50 -17.23 -10.33 -4.27
N GLN A 51 -18.28 -11.10 -4.00
CA GLN A 51 -19.51 -10.69 -3.33
C GLN A 51 -19.46 -11.01 -1.83
N PRO A 52 -20.30 -10.35 -1.02
CA PRO A 52 -20.37 -10.61 0.40
C PRO A 52 -20.73 -12.06 0.74
N THR A 53 -20.05 -12.63 1.74
CA THR A 53 -20.30 -14.00 2.23
C THR A 53 -19.98 -14.14 3.71
N ALA A 54 -20.67 -15.06 4.39
CA ALA A 54 -20.38 -15.42 5.77
C ALA A 54 -19.23 -16.44 5.90
N TYR A 55 -18.73 -16.97 4.79
CA TYR A 55 -17.60 -17.89 4.78
C TYR A 55 -16.28 -17.14 4.62
N THR A 56 -15.29 -17.50 5.43
CA THR A 56 -13.90 -17.16 5.10
C THR A 56 -13.41 -18.08 3.98
N GLU A 57 -12.49 -17.59 3.16
CA GLU A 57 -11.89 -18.38 2.07
C GLU A 57 -11.24 -19.66 2.60
N THR A 58 -10.48 -19.56 3.70
CA THR A 58 -9.82 -20.70 4.34
C THR A 58 -10.83 -21.77 4.81
N ALA A 59 -11.94 -21.36 5.42
CA ALA A 59 -12.95 -22.30 5.89
C ALA A 59 -13.63 -23.02 4.71
N LEU A 60 -13.95 -22.29 3.64
CA LEU A 60 -14.55 -22.90 2.45
C LEU A 60 -13.55 -23.82 1.73
N ALA A 61 -12.29 -23.42 1.60
CA ALA A 61 -11.25 -24.23 0.96
C ALA A 61 -11.06 -25.56 1.72
N ALA A 62 -10.98 -25.51 3.05
CA ALA A 62 -10.89 -26.69 3.89
C ALA A 62 -12.11 -27.62 3.72
N GLU A 63 -13.32 -27.05 3.69
CA GLU A 63 -14.56 -27.81 3.47
C GLU A 63 -14.57 -28.51 2.09
N LEU A 64 -14.17 -27.81 1.03
CA LEU A 64 -14.10 -28.35 -0.34
C LEU A 64 -13.08 -29.48 -0.46
N LEU A 65 -11.88 -29.29 0.09
CA LEU A 65 -10.81 -30.31 0.10
C LEU A 65 -11.23 -31.54 0.92
N GLN A 66 -11.84 -31.35 2.09
CA GLN A 66 -12.36 -32.46 2.90
C GLN A 66 -13.40 -33.28 2.12
N ARG A 67 -14.32 -32.62 1.42
CA ARG A 67 -15.34 -33.28 0.59
C ARG A 67 -14.72 -34.04 -0.59
N ALA A 68 -13.57 -33.61 -1.09
CA ALA A 68 -12.78 -34.30 -2.11
C ALA A 68 -12.04 -35.54 -1.58
N GLY A 69 -11.93 -35.70 -0.26
CA GLY A 69 -11.04 -36.68 0.35
C GLY A 69 -9.56 -36.34 0.19
N THR A 70 -9.22 -35.06 0.00
CA THR A 70 -7.86 -34.57 -0.27
C THR A 70 -7.42 -33.63 0.85
N ARG A 71 -6.17 -33.72 1.33
CA ARG A 71 -5.61 -32.72 2.25
C ARG A 71 -4.82 -31.67 1.47
N ALA A 72 -4.80 -30.43 1.95
CA ALA A 72 -4.03 -29.35 1.33
C ALA A 72 -2.53 -29.67 1.22
N GLU A 73 -1.98 -30.43 2.18
CA GLU A 73 -0.59 -30.87 2.24
C GLU A 73 -0.24 -31.93 1.18
N ASP A 74 -1.26 -32.65 0.68
CA ASP A 74 -1.10 -33.72 -0.32
C ASP A 74 -1.06 -33.16 -1.76
N LEU A 75 -1.25 -31.85 -1.93
CA LEU A 75 -1.22 -31.17 -3.21
C LEU A 75 0.21 -30.73 -3.54
N PRO A 76 0.86 -31.28 -4.59
CA PRO A 76 2.27 -31.03 -4.91
C PRO A 76 2.53 -29.65 -5.53
N GLY A 77 2.03 -28.57 -4.90
CA GLY A 77 2.03 -27.21 -5.47
C GLY A 77 0.96 -27.00 -6.55
N ALA A 78 0.24 -28.06 -6.94
CA ALA A 78 -0.88 -28.05 -7.87
C ALA A 78 -2.21 -27.81 -7.13
N ALA A 79 -3.01 -26.82 -7.58
CA ALA A 79 -4.37 -26.65 -7.06
C ALA A 79 -5.28 -27.82 -7.48
N GLN A 80 -6.14 -28.30 -6.58
CA GLN A 80 -7.16 -29.29 -6.89
C GLN A 80 -8.28 -28.63 -7.69
N ARG A 81 -8.60 -29.17 -8.87
CA ARG A 81 -9.71 -28.69 -9.68
C ARG A 81 -11.02 -29.38 -9.31
N PHE A 82 -12.10 -28.61 -9.31
CA PHE A 82 -13.45 -29.08 -9.03
C PHE A 82 -14.44 -28.61 -10.08
N ARG A 83 -15.35 -29.51 -10.48
CA ARG A 83 -16.55 -29.13 -11.23
C ARG A 83 -17.68 -28.78 -10.28
N LEU A 84 -18.22 -27.58 -10.47
CA LEU A 84 -19.44 -27.13 -9.84
C LEU A 84 -20.64 -27.87 -10.43
N PRO A 85 -21.67 -28.14 -9.61
CA PRO A 85 -22.92 -28.78 -10.06
C PRO A 85 -23.75 -27.87 -10.99
N ALA A 86 -23.49 -26.57 -10.97
CA ALA A 86 -24.08 -25.58 -11.87
C ALA A 86 -23.04 -24.50 -12.19
N ALA A 87 -23.07 -23.98 -13.42
CA ALA A 87 -22.17 -22.91 -13.83
C ALA A 87 -22.50 -21.60 -13.10
N VAL A 88 -21.46 -20.86 -12.74
CA VAL A 88 -21.51 -19.52 -12.16
C VAL A 88 -20.97 -18.51 -13.17
N THR A 89 -21.35 -17.24 -13.05
CA THR A 89 -20.84 -16.18 -13.93
C THR A 89 -19.81 -15.34 -13.20
N VAL A 90 -18.59 -15.30 -13.73
CA VAL A 90 -17.46 -14.53 -13.20
C VAL A 90 -16.96 -13.60 -14.32
N LEU A 91 -16.95 -12.29 -14.05
CA LEU A 91 -16.58 -11.26 -15.06
C LEU A 91 -17.35 -11.42 -16.39
N GLY A 92 -18.63 -11.78 -16.28
CA GLY A 92 -19.54 -12.03 -17.40
C GLY A 92 -19.29 -13.33 -18.18
N THR A 93 -18.35 -14.17 -17.74
CA THR A 93 -18.05 -15.47 -18.36
C THR A 93 -18.63 -16.60 -17.51
N PRO A 94 -19.45 -17.51 -18.07
CA PRO A 94 -19.91 -18.69 -17.36
C PRO A 94 -18.76 -19.68 -17.15
N THR A 95 -18.66 -20.25 -15.95
CA THR A 95 -17.72 -21.33 -15.64
C THR A 95 -18.33 -22.30 -14.64
N ASP A 96 -18.07 -23.58 -14.82
CA ASP A 96 -18.36 -24.64 -13.86
C ASP A 96 -17.07 -25.16 -13.21
N LEU A 97 -15.93 -24.49 -13.39
CA LEU A 97 -14.62 -24.98 -12.96
C LEU A 97 -13.98 -24.03 -11.94
N ILE A 98 -13.58 -24.59 -10.80
CA ILE A 98 -12.78 -23.89 -9.80
C ILE A 98 -11.49 -24.67 -9.51
N ALA A 99 -10.48 -23.97 -9.01
CA ALA A 99 -9.26 -24.53 -8.47
C ALA A 99 -9.12 -24.11 -6.99
N VAL A 100 -8.76 -25.05 -6.13
CA VAL A 100 -8.54 -24.81 -4.69
C VAL A 100 -7.14 -25.27 -4.33
N GLY A 101 -6.33 -24.37 -3.78
CA GLY A 101 -4.93 -24.65 -3.45
C GLY A 101 -4.38 -23.76 -2.32
N GLY A 102 -3.06 -23.79 -2.15
CA GLY A 102 -2.37 -22.98 -1.13
C GLY A 102 -2.46 -21.47 -1.36
N ASP A 103 -2.84 -21.05 -2.56
CA ASP A 103 -3.05 -19.66 -2.96
C ASP A 103 -4.54 -19.27 -3.05
N GLY A 104 -5.45 -20.11 -2.54
CA GLY A 104 -6.86 -19.77 -2.37
C GLY A 104 -7.83 -20.54 -3.28
N ILE A 105 -9.03 -19.99 -3.43
CA ILE A 105 -10.10 -20.50 -4.31
C ILE A 105 -10.20 -19.60 -5.54
N HIS A 106 -10.04 -20.20 -6.71
CA HIS A 106 -10.05 -19.49 -7.97
C HIS A 106 -11.08 -20.07 -8.93
N ALA A 107 -11.81 -19.21 -9.64
CA ALA A 107 -12.57 -19.63 -10.81
C ALA A 107 -11.64 -19.78 -12.02
N ILE A 108 -11.88 -20.81 -12.83
CA ILE A 108 -11.13 -21.06 -14.07
C ILE A 108 -12.01 -20.71 -15.25
N LEU A 109 -11.58 -19.74 -16.05
CA LEU A 109 -12.24 -19.34 -17.28
C LEU A 109 -11.51 -20.00 -18.45
N ALA A 110 -12.02 -21.16 -18.87
CA ALA A 110 -11.42 -21.96 -19.93
C ALA A 110 -11.44 -21.22 -21.27
N ASP A 111 -10.35 -21.29 -22.02
CA ASP A 111 -10.21 -20.75 -23.38
C ASP A 111 -10.67 -19.29 -23.53
N THR A 112 -10.57 -18.51 -22.45
CA THR A 112 -11.08 -17.14 -22.37
C THR A 112 -9.92 -16.15 -22.42
N PRO A 113 -9.74 -15.37 -23.51
CA PRO A 113 -8.69 -14.36 -23.55
C PRO A 113 -9.09 -13.17 -22.68
N ILE A 114 -8.10 -12.51 -22.06
CA ILE A 114 -8.34 -11.41 -21.12
C ILE A 114 -9.15 -10.25 -21.73
N GLY A 115 -8.98 -9.97 -23.02
CA GLY A 115 -9.71 -8.91 -23.73
C GLY A 115 -11.22 -9.18 -23.89
N ASN A 116 -11.67 -10.42 -23.68
CA ASN A 116 -13.09 -10.81 -23.83
C ASN A 116 -13.86 -10.76 -22.51
N LEU A 117 -13.18 -10.55 -21.39
CA LEU A 117 -13.84 -10.41 -20.09
C LEU A 117 -14.70 -9.13 -20.11
N THR A 118 -15.96 -9.23 -19.66
CA THR A 118 -16.90 -8.10 -19.61
C THR A 118 -17.02 -7.58 -18.18
N GLY A 119 -17.24 -6.28 -17.99
CA GLY A 119 -17.11 -5.63 -16.66
C GLY A 119 -15.67 -5.24 -16.29
N THR A 120 -14.77 -5.26 -17.27
CA THR A 120 -13.31 -5.08 -17.18
C THR A 120 -12.79 -3.66 -17.30
N GLY A 121 -13.67 -2.64 -17.27
CA GLY A 121 -13.27 -1.24 -17.41
C GLY A 121 -12.20 -0.77 -16.41
N ALA A 122 -11.89 -1.57 -15.38
CA ALA A 122 -10.90 -1.27 -14.36
C ALA A 122 -9.81 -2.36 -14.16
N LEU A 123 -9.74 -3.43 -14.97
CA LEU A 123 -8.61 -4.37 -14.87
C LEU A 123 -7.32 -3.69 -15.33
N LYS A 124 -6.39 -3.48 -14.41
CA LYS A 124 -5.08 -2.90 -14.68
C LYS A 124 -3.99 -3.95 -14.46
N PRO A 125 -2.96 -4.02 -15.31
CA PRO A 125 -1.82 -4.90 -15.07
C PRO A 125 -1.23 -4.66 -13.69
N HIS A 126 -0.86 -5.74 -13.03
CA HIS A 126 -0.21 -5.69 -11.74
C HIS A 126 1.13 -4.97 -11.87
N HIS A 127 1.37 -4.01 -10.99
CA HIS A 127 2.50 -3.08 -11.14
C HIS A 127 3.84 -3.69 -10.75
N TYR A 128 3.85 -4.69 -9.87
CA TYR A 128 5.08 -5.33 -9.40
C TYR A 128 5.65 -6.34 -10.41
N PRO A 129 6.95 -6.26 -10.78
CA PRO A 129 7.59 -7.14 -11.77
C PRO A 129 7.48 -8.65 -11.46
N GLN A 130 7.53 -9.02 -10.17
CA GLN A 130 7.39 -10.40 -9.71
C GLN A 130 5.98 -10.98 -9.91
N ARG A 131 5.00 -10.16 -10.29
CA ARG A 131 3.62 -10.55 -10.57
C ARG A 131 3.20 -10.13 -11.99
N GLN A 132 4.15 -10.11 -12.93
CA GLN A 132 3.85 -9.94 -14.35
C GLN A 132 2.86 -11.00 -14.83
N GLY A 133 1.93 -10.60 -15.70
CA GLY A 133 0.84 -11.47 -16.16
C GLY A 133 -0.32 -11.61 -15.17
N ARG A 134 -0.40 -10.72 -14.17
CA ARG A 134 -1.58 -10.56 -13.32
C ARG A 134 -2.27 -9.22 -13.60
N TRP A 135 -3.57 -9.17 -13.40
CA TRP A 135 -4.40 -7.96 -13.56
C TRP A 135 -5.33 -7.82 -12.37
N LEU A 136 -5.47 -6.59 -11.87
CA LEU A 136 -6.26 -6.29 -10.68
C LEU A 136 -7.35 -5.27 -10.99
N THR A 137 -8.50 -5.41 -10.34
CA THR A 137 -9.49 -4.33 -10.21
C THR A 137 -9.97 -4.23 -8.77
N PRO A 138 -9.95 -3.04 -8.14
CA PRO A 138 -10.48 -2.86 -6.80
C PRO A 138 -12.02 -2.98 -6.79
N VAL A 139 -12.55 -3.66 -5.79
CA VAL A 139 -13.99 -3.76 -5.50
C VAL A 139 -14.37 -3.12 -4.17
N ALA A 140 -13.42 -3.08 -3.23
CA ALA A 140 -13.58 -2.39 -1.96
C ALA A 140 -12.25 -1.78 -1.54
N VAL A 141 -12.32 -0.68 -0.80
CA VAL A 141 -11.17 0.03 -0.24
C VAL A 141 -11.51 0.46 1.17
N ARG A 142 -10.57 0.22 2.09
CA ARG A 142 -10.62 0.61 3.50
C ARG A 142 -9.31 1.26 3.91
N ASN A 143 -9.35 2.24 4.80
CA ASN A 143 -8.15 2.84 5.38
C ASN A 143 -7.58 1.89 6.44
N ASP A 144 -6.27 1.64 6.37
CA ASP A 144 -5.53 0.82 7.35
C ASP A 144 -4.66 1.69 8.28
N GLY A 145 -4.82 3.01 8.20
CA GLY A 145 -4.05 4.01 8.95
C GLY A 145 -3.13 4.85 8.05
N ASP A 146 -2.78 6.04 8.51
CA ASP A 146 -1.96 7.09 7.85
C ASP A 146 -1.32 6.73 6.48
N GLY A 147 -2.05 6.97 5.40
CA GLY A 147 -1.56 6.78 4.02
C GLY A 147 -1.58 5.35 3.49
N TRP A 148 -2.07 4.39 4.28
CA TRP A 148 -2.25 2.99 3.91
C TRP A 148 -3.70 2.64 3.67
N ILE A 149 -3.91 1.85 2.63
CA ILE A 149 -5.21 1.29 2.30
C ILE A 149 -5.12 -0.20 2.13
N ARG A 150 -6.20 -0.87 2.53
CA ARG A 150 -6.47 -2.25 2.22
C ARG A 150 -7.50 -2.27 1.10
N GLN A 151 -7.18 -2.96 0.02
CA GLN A 151 -8.07 -3.08 -1.13
C GLN A 151 -8.48 -4.53 -1.30
N ARG A 152 -9.79 -4.76 -1.40
CA ARG A 152 -10.32 -6.02 -1.90
C ARG A 152 -10.35 -5.91 -3.40
N VAL A 153 -9.71 -6.85 -4.08
CA VAL A 153 -9.51 -6.81 -5.53
C VAL A 153 -9.96 -8.11 -6.17
N ILE A 154 -10.46 -8.01 -7.40
CA ILE A 154 -10.51 -9.17 -8.28
C ILE A 154 -9.14 -9.25 -8.96
N GLU A 155 -8.41 -10.34 -8.69
CA GLU A 155 -7.15 -10.70 -9.34
C GLU A 155 -7.46 -11.69 -10.48
N VAL A 156 -6.91 -11.41 -11.66
CA VAL A 156 -6.92 -12.29 -12.83
C VAL A 156 -5.48 -12.62 -13.18
N ASP A 157 -5.16 -13.89 -13.40
CA ASP A 157 -3.86 -14.32 -13.91
C ASP A 157 -4.01 -15.50 -14.89
N VAL A 158 -2.90 -15.86 -15.53
CA VAL A 158 -2.84 -17.02 -16.45
C VAL A 158 -2.73 -18.30 -15.61
N ASP A 159 -3.54 -19.31 -15.92
CA ASP A 159 -3.46 -20.59 -15.21
C ASP A 159 -2.09 -21.26 -15.51
N PRO A 160 -1.26 -21.52 -14.48
CA PRO A 160 0.08 -22.07 -14.69
C PRO A 160 0.07 -23.50 -15.24
N GLN A 161 -1.00 -24.26 -15.03
CA GLN A 161 -1.17 -25.62 -15.52
C GLN A 161 -1.80 -25.65 -16.91
N ARG A 162 -2.53 -24.60 -17.31
CA ARG A 162 -3.13 -24.45 -18.63
C ARG A 162 -3.03 -22.99 -19.10
N PRO A 163 -1.92 -22.58 -19.75
CA PRO A 163 -1.71 -21.17 -20.12
C PRO A 163 -2.74 -20.53 -21.08
N GLY A 164 -3.67 -21.32 -21.65
CA GLY A 164 -4.81 -20.83 -22.42
C GLY A 164 -6.04 -20.46 -21.58
N ASP A 165 -6.06 -20.86 -20.30
CA ASP A 165 -7.12 -20.57 -19.36
C ASP A 165 -6.73 -19.40 -18.46
N LEU A 166 -7.73 -18.63 -18.02
CA LEU A 166 -7.54 -17.60 -17.00
C LEU A 166 -8.03 -18.09 -15.65
N ARG A 167 -7.38 -17.61 -14.61
CA ARG A 167 -7.73 -17.86 -13.24
C ARG A 167 -8.13 -16.55 -12.56
N VAL A 168 -9.24 -16.58 -11.83
CA VAL A 168 -9.85 -15.39 -11.22
C VAL A 168 -10.11 -15.64 -9.74
N ALA A 169 -9.64 -14.74 -8.88
CA ALA A 169 -9.89 -14.79 -7.44
C ALA A 169 -10.23 -13.42 -6.87
N CYS A 170 -10.93 -13.44 -5.74
CA CYS A 170 -11.15 -12.27 -4.89
C CYS A 170 -10.11 -12.30 -3.78
N THR A 171 -9.19 -11.34 -3.77
CA THR A 171 -8.09 -11.30 -2.81
C THR A 171 -7.98 -9.93 -2.15
N GLU A 172 -7.09 -9.81 -1.17
CA GLU A 172 -6.79 -8.56 -0.48
C GLU A 172 -5.36 -8.14 -0.77
N VAL A 173 -5.18 -6.88 -1.09
CA VAL A 173 -3.86 -6.25 -1.26
C VAL A 173 -3.76 -5.05 -0.34
N ILE A 174 -2.57 -4.83 0.21
CA ILE A 174 -2.24 -3.61 0.93
C ILE A 174 -1.47 -2.71 -0.04
N ASP A 175 -1.85 -1.45 -0.10
CA ASP A 175 -1.24 -0.43 -0.93
C ASP A 175 -1.09 0.86 -0.12
N SER A 176 -0.25 1.78 -0.57
CA SER A 176 -0.12 3.09 0.07
C SER A 176 -0.15 4.22 -0.92
N ARG A 177 -0.51 5.41 -0.45
CA ARG A 177 -0.47 6.63 -1.26
C ARG A 177 0.92 6.86 -1.86
N ARG A 178 1.97 6.63 -1.05
CA ARG A 178 3.37 6.71 -1.51
C ARG A 178 3.63 5.77 -2.68
N GLN A 179 3.23 4.50 -2.57
CA GLN A 179 3.41 3.55 -3.66
C GLN A 179 2.59 3.95 -4.90
N GLN A 180 1.39 4.51 -4.74
CA GLN A 180 0.61 5.07 -5.85
C GLN A 180 1.33 6.22 -6.55
N GLN A 181 1.90 7.15 -5.78
CA GLN A 181 2.70 8.27 -6.30
C GLN A 181 3.96 7.78 -7.00
N GLU A 182 4.69 6.81 -6.44
CA GLU A 182 5.84 6.17 -7.07
C GLU A 182 5.48 5.56 -8.43
N ARG A 183 4.33 4.88 -8.53
CA ARG A 183 3.83 4.34 -9.79
C ARG A 183 3.41 5.42 -10.80
N ALA A 184 2.92 6.55 -10.32
CA ALA A 184 2.59 7.70 -11.15
C ALA A 184 3.81 8.54 -11.57
N GLY A 185 5.00 8.24 -11.03
CA GLY A 185 6.20 9.06 -11.20
C GLY A 185 6.13 10.39 -10.45
N ASP A 186 5.21 10.53 -9.48
CA ASP A 186 4.97 11.75 -8.72
C ASP A 186 5.56 11.67 -7.30
N VAL A 187 6.78 11.17 -7.18
CA VAL A 187 7.47 11.05 -5.88
C VAL A 187 7.92 12.42 -5.41
N ALA A 188 7.82 12.66 -4.10
CA ALA A 188 8.39 13.84 -3.48
C ALA A 188 9.91 13.90 -3.73
N PRO A 189 10.48 15.06 -4.12
CA PRO A 189 11.92 15.15 -4.31
C PRO A 189 12.65 14.86 -3.01
N MET A 190 13.80 14.19 -3.08
CA MET A 190 14.62 13.88 -1.91
C MET A 190 15.44 15.09 -1.41
N THR A 191 15.58 16.12 -2.26
CA THR A 191 16.33 17.34 -1.97
C THR A 191 15.66 18.54 -2.63
N TYR A 192 15.89 19.71 -2.06
CA TYR A 192 15.62 20.97 -2.74
C TYR A 192 16.80 21.36 -3.65
N PRO A 193 16.55 22.01 -4.79
CA PRO A 193 17.60 22.63 -5.58
C PRO A 193 18.44 23.61 -4.75
N ALA A 194 19.73 23.70 -5.04
CA ALA A 194 20.60 24.70 -4.43
C ALA A 194 20.04 26.11 -4.65
N GLY A 195 20.00 26.93 -3.60
CA GLY A 195 19.44 28.29 -3.64
C GLY A 195 17.93 28.38 -3.38
N THR A 196 17.23 27.26 -3.13
CA THR A 196 15.82 27.30 -2.69
C THR A 196 15.71 27.97 -1.32
N ASP A 197 14.93 29.05 -1.22
CA ASP A 197 14.57 29.61 0.09
C ASP A 197 13.51 28.72 0.76
N VAL A 198 13.96 27.90 1.69
CA VAL A 198 13.13 26.95 2.44
C VAL A 198 12.39 27.60 3.62
N MET A 199 12.75 28.81 4.05
CA MET A 199 12.18 29.42 5.25
C MET A 199 10.66 29.69 5.17
N PRO A 200 10.12 30.22 4.05
CA PRO A 200 8.66 30.34 3.89
C PRO A 200 7.95 28.99 3.95
N LEU A 201 8.58 27.93 3.44
CA LEU A 201 8.03 26.59 3.47
C LEU A 201 7.97 26.03 4.89
N VAL A 202 9.04 26.21 5.67
CA VAL A 202 9.08 25.85 7.10
C VAL A 202 7.91 26.50 7.84
N GLY A 203 7.71 27.82 7.69
CA GLY A 203 6.57 28.50 8.32
C GLY A 203 5.22 27.92 7.91
N ASN A 204 5.03 27.66 6.60
CA ASN A 204 3.80 27.05 6.11
C ASN A 204 3.57 25.63 6.65
N ILE A 205 4.62 24.82 6.83
CA ILE A 205 4.53 23.49 7.44
C ILE A 205 4.10 23.62 8.90
N LEU A 206 4.80 24.45 9.69
CA LEU A 206 4.49 24.62 11.12
C LEU A 206 3.08 25.18 11.38
N GLU A 207 2.52 25.97 10.46
CA GLU A 207 1.16 26.50 10.55
C GLU A 207 0.07 25.59 9.93
N CYS A 208 0.40 24.38 9.50
CA CYS A 208 -0.50 23.48 8.77
C CYS A 208 -1.07 24.07 7.46
N LYS A 209 -0.35 25.00 6.82
CA LYS A 209 -0.72 25.60 5.52
C LYS A 209 -0.19 24.79 4.35
N ALA A 210 0.93 24.07 4.54
CA ALA A 210 1.49 23.16 3.54
C ALA A 210 0.82 21.76 3.60
N ASP A 211 0.91 21.01 2.51
CA ASP A 211 0.54 19.59 2.47
C ASP A 211 1.64 18.69 3.05
N ARG A 212 1.31 17.41 3.27
CA ARG A 212 2.23 16.40 3.80
C ARG A 212 3.45 16.26 2.92
N ARG A 213 3.29 16.34 1.59
CA ARG A 213 4.40 16.22 0.63
C ARG A 213 5.50 17.23 0.94
N ALA A 214 5.14 18.49 1.19
CA ALA A 214 6.11 19.51 1.59
C ALA A 214 6.82 19.17 2.91
N SER A 215 6.08 18.70 3.92
CA SER A 215 6.65 18.29 5.22
C SER A 215 7.62 17.13 5.08
N VAL A 216 7.23 16.08 4.35
CA VAL A 216 8.06 14.89 4.09
C VAL A 216 9.30 15.24 3.28
N THR A 217 9.18 16.09 2.26
CA THR A 217 10.35 16.59 1.51
C THR A 217 11.31 17.35 2.41
N LEU A 218 10.81 18.21 3.30
CA LEU A 218 11.66 18.95 4.24
C LEU A 218 12.39 18.00 5.19
N ALA A 219 11.66 17.08 5.84
CA ALA A 219 12.23 16.11 6.76
C ALA A 219 13.27 15.22 6.08
N THR A 220 12.95 14.67 4.91
CA THR A 220 13.88 13.85 4.11
C THR A 220 15.12 14.65 3.71
N SER A 221 14.93 15.90 3.27
CA SER A 221 16.05 16.76 2.86
C SER A 221 16.98 17.09 4.02
N LEU A 222 16.45 17.35 5.22
CA LEU A 222 17.23 17.58 6.44
C LEU A 222 17.98 16.34 6.91
N LEU A 223 17.34 15.18 6.89
CA LEU A 223 17.97 13.91 7.27
C LEU A 223 19.11 13.52 6.33
N MET A 224 18.92 13.73 5.01
CA MET A 224 19.89 13.29 4.00
C MET A 224 20.96 14.35 3.70
N ASN A 225 20.62 15.64 3.78
CA ASN A 225 21.44 16.75 3.31
C ASN A 225 21.39 17.94 4.28
N GLY A 226 21.28 17.68 5.59
CA GLY A 226 21.37 18.72 6.60
C GLY A 226 22.64 19.58 6.49
N PRO A 227 22.79 20.59 7.34
CA PRO A 227 23.97 21.44 7.37
C PRO A 227 25.26 20.60 7.42
N PRO A 228 26.30 20.96 6.63
CA PRO A 228 26.49 22.22 5.90
C PRO A 228 26.05 22.19 4.41
N SER A 229 25.22 21.24 3.98
CA SER A 229 24.86 21.09 2.56
C SER A 229 23.79 22.09 2.10
N PRO A 230 23.88 22.68 0.89
CA PRO A 230 22.78 23.48 0.32
C PRO A 230 21.46 22.70 0.22
N PRO A 231 20.28 23.34 0.43
CA PRO A 231 20.07 24.76 0.75
C PRO A 231 20.27 25.11 2.23
N PHE A 232 20.64 24.15 3.08
CA PHE A 232 20.77 24.32 4.54
C PHE A 232 22.15 24.80 4.97
N ALA A 233 23.05 25.12 4.04
CA ALA A 233 24.43 25.54 4.31
C ALA A 233 24.56 26.77 5.23
N THR A 234 23.52 27.60 5.32
CA THR A 234 23.49 28.80 6.16
C THR A 234 22.77 28.60 7.49
N TRP A 235 22.22 27.41 7.72
CA TRP A 235 21.59 27.06 8.99
C TRP A 235 22.67 26.91 10.06
N GLY A 236 22.32 27.22 11.31
CA GLY A 236 23.31 27.37 12.37
C GLY A 236 24.04 26.07 12.70
N ASP A 237 25.29 26.21 13.15
CA ASP A 237 26.17 25.08 13.55
C ASP A 237 25.71 24.39 14.86
N GLU A 238 24.76 24.99 15.58
CA GLU A 238 24.15 24.45 16.81
C GLU A 238 23.13 23.31 16.53
N SER A 239 23.38 22.51 15.49
CA SER A 239 22.59 21.31 15.22
C SER A 239 22.92 20.21 16.23
N ASP A 240 21.90 19.60 16.79
CA ASP A 240 22.00 18.43 17.67
C ASP A 240 21.53 17.21 16.87
N ALA A 241 22.48 16.43 16.37
CA ALA A 241 22.20 15.25 15.58
C ALA A 241 21.54 14.14 16.41
N GLU A 242 21.81 14.04 17.72
CA GLU A 242 21.19 13.03 18.60
C GLU A 242 19.69 13.31 18.78
N ARG A 243 19.32 14.59 18.77
CA ARG A 243 17.92 15.04 18.87
C ARG A 243 17.27 15.31 17.51
N PHE A 244 17.96 15.08 16.40
CA PHE A 244 17.52 15.48 15.06
C PHE A 244 17.02 16.92 15.04
N GLN A 245 17.84 17.85 15.58
CA GLN A 245 17.51 19.25 15.72
C GLN A 245 18.49 20.14 14.96
N TRP A 246 17.98 21.17 14.28
CA TRP A 246 18.77 22.11 13.49
C TRP A 246 18.39 23.56 13.82
N ALA A 247 19.39 24.39 14.10
CA ALA A 247 19.20 25.83 14.29
C ALA A 247 18.82 26.50 12.96
N LEU A 248 17.77 27.32 12.99
CA LEU A 248 17.33 28.09 11.82
C LEU A 248 18.35 29.21 11.52
N PRO A 249 18.55 29.57 10.24
CA PRO A 249 19.49 30.62 9.83
C PRO A 249 19.07 32.01 10.32
N ARG A 250 17.80 32.17 10.69
CA ARG A 250 17.22 33.36 11.31
C ARG A 250 15.99 32.96 12.12
N PRO A 251 15.65 33.69 13.20
CA PRO A 251 14.43 33.43 13.96
C PRO A 251 13.19 33.51 13.05
N LEU A 252 12.30 32.53 13.19
CA LEU A 252 11.05 32.45 12.43
C LEU A 252 9.88 32.88 13.34
N PRO A 253 9.24 34.04 13.07
CA PRO A 253 8.03 34.40 13.78
C PRO A 253 6.90 33.45 13.39
N LEU A 254 6.26 32.86 14.40
CA LEU A 254 5.14 31.93 14.24
C LEU A 254 4.01 32.39 15.16
N ARG A 255 3.01 33.07 14.60
CA ARG A 255 1.95 33.73 15.37
C ARG A 255 2.54 34.70 16.41
N ASP A 256 2.36 34.42 17.70
CA ASP A 256 2.83 35.20 18.84
C ASP A 256 4.08 34.60 19.54
N VAL A 257 4.72 33.60 18.93
CA VAL A 257 6.01 33.03 19.40
C VAL A 257 7.08 33.12 18.32
N THR A 258 8.32 32.82 18.70
CA THR A 258 9.46 32.76 17.77
C THR A 258 10.09 31.38 17.83
N VAL A 259 10.23 30.75 16.67
CA VAL A 259 10.91 29.46 16.50
C VAL A 259 12.36 29.73 16.13
N ARG A 260 13.30 29.09 16.83
CA ARG A 260 14.75 29.24 16.60
C ARG A 260 15.41 27.99 16.04
N SER A 261 14.83 26.83 16.28
CA SER A 261 15.30 25.56 15.73
C SER A 261 14.13 24.71 15.27
N LEU A 262 14.43 23.75 14.39
CA LEU A 262 13.51 22.68 14.03
C LEU A 262 13.99 21.38 14.63
N ARG A 263 13.08 20.56 15.13
CA ARG A 263 13.31 19.19 15.58
C ARG A 263 12.47 18.24 14.72
N LEU A 264 13.04 17.12 14.30
CA LEU A 264 12.28 16.06 13.66
C LEU A 264 11.81 15.04 14.70
N VAL A 265 10.50 14.78 14.71
CA VAL A 265 9.87 13.72 15.50
C VAL A 265 9.08 12.86 14.52
N ASP A 266 9.35 11.55 14.49
CA ASP A 266 8.72 10.58 13.56
C ASP A 266 8.68 11.04 12.09
N SER A 267 9.78 11.65 11.62
CA SER A 267 9.90 12.21 10.25
C SER A 267 8.98 13.41 9.96
N ILE A 268 8.51 14.12 10.99
CA ILE A 268 7.75 15.36 10.89
C ILE A 268 8.54 16.50 11.53
N ALA A 269 8.56 17.67 10.90
CA ALA A 269 9.26 18.86 11.40
C ALA A 269 8.39 19.66 12.39
N PHE A 270 8.94 19.84 13.58
CA PHE A 270 8.41 20.71 14.63
C PHE A 270 9.34 21.89 14.84
N GLY A 271 8.77 23.06 15.11
CA GLY A 271 9.49 24.21 15.62
C GLY A 271 9.67 24.07 17.13
N VAL A 272 10.88 24.33 17.61
CA VAL A 272 11.16 24.41 19.04
C VAL A 272 10.88 25.82 19.52
N VAL A 273 10.04 25.93 20.55
CA VAL A 273 9.70 27.16 21.26
C VAL A 273 10.25 27.04 22.68
N GLU A 274 11.12 27.98 23.03
CA GLU A 274 11.71 28.08 24.37
C GLU A 274 10.84 28.96 25.27
N ASP A 275 10.89 28.71 26.58
CA ASP A 275 10.32 29.55 27.64
C ASP A 275 8.79 29.74 27.63
N VAL A 276 8.05 28.92 26.87
CA VAL A 276 6.59 28.94 26.84
C VAL A 276 6.06 27.53 27.03
N PRO A 277 5.39 27.22 28.15
CA PRO A 277 4.80 25.88 28.35
C PRO A 277 3.73 25.53 27.32
N ALA A 278 3.72 24.26 26.89
CA ALA A 278 2.80 23.73 25.87
C ALA A 278 1.33 24.04 26.17
N ALA A 279 0.90 23.85 27.43
CA ALA A 279 -0.47 24.11 27.88
C ALA A 279 -0.89 25.58 27.74
N GLU A 280 0.04 26.49 28.07
CA GLU A 280 -0.20 27.93 27.94
C GLU A 280 -0.34 28.32 26.47
N LEU A 281 0.55 27.80 25.62
CA LEU A 281 0.53 28.08 24.18
C LEU A 281 -0.72 27.50 23.52
N ALA A 282 -1.09 26.26 23.88
CA ALA A 282 -2.30 25.60 23.40
C ALA A 282 -3.56 26.41 23.71
N ARG A 283 -3.67 26.95 24.94
CA ARG A 283 -4.76 27.84 25.32
C ARG A 283 -4.81 29.10 24.47
N ARG A 284 -3.66 29.75 24.22
CA ARG A 284 -3.58 30.95 23.37
C ARG A 284 -3.99 30.67 21.92
N TRP A 285 -3.65 29.49 21.42
CA TRP A 285 -3.91 29.09 20.03
C TRP A 285 -5.26 28.37 19.84
N GLY A 286 -5.99 28.12 20.93
CA GLY A 286 -7.28 27.46 20.94
C GLY A 286 -7.20 26.01 20.48
N LEU A 287 -6.23 25.25 20.99
CA LEU A 287 -6.12 23.81 20.81
C LEU A 287 -6.84 23.08 21.94
N SER A 288 -7.37 21.90 21.63
CA SER A 288 -7.96 20.99 22.61
C SER A 288 -6.87 20.09 23.20
N SER A 289 -7.01 19.70 24.46
CA SER A 289 -6.17 18.66 25.06
C SER A 289 -6.72 17.26 24.77
N ALA A 290 -5.84 16.33 24.46
CA ALA A 290 -6.08 14.89 24.47
C ALA A 290 -4.98 14.21 25.31
N GLU A 291 -5.13 12.93 25.58
CA GLU A 291 -4.10 12.11 26.23
C GLU A 291 -3.45 11.22 25.17
N ASN A 292 -2.12 11.10 25.19
CA ASN A 292 -1.41 10.08 24.41
C ASN A 292 -1.52 8.70 25.10
N ASP A 293 -0.94 7.66 24.50
CA ASP A 293 -0.98 6.29 25.01
C ASP A 293 -0.30 6.12 26.39
N PHE A 294 0.49 7.10 26.83
CA PHE A 294 1.16 7.15 28.13
C PHE A 294 0.40 7.99 29.17
N GLY A 295 -0.77 8.54 28.81
CA GLY A 295 -1.57 9.40 29.68
C GLY A 295 -1.03 10.83 29.80
N GLU A 296 -0.11 11.23 28.91
CA GLU A 296 0.47 12.57 28.89
C GLU A 296 -0.39 13.49 28.03
N PRO A 297 -0.56 14.77 28.43
CA PRO A 297 -1.37 15.71 27.69
C PRO A 297 -0.70 16.08 26.36
N VAL A 298 -1.40 15.86 25.26
CA VAL A 298 -1.06 16.37 23.93
C VAL A 298 -2.10 17.38 23.48
N TYR A 299 -1.67 18.49 22.89
CA TYR A 299 -2.58 19.55 22.47
C TYR A 299 -2.71 19.56 20.96
N LEU A 300 -3.94 19.51 20.46
CA LEU A 300 -4.22 19.35 19.05
C LEU A 300 -5.40 20.18 18.55
N LYS A 301 -5.33 20.56 17.27
CA LYS A 301 -6.43 21.18 16.54
C LYS A 301 -6.48 20.68 15.11
N ASP A 302 -7.60 20.06 14.76
CA ASP A 302 -7.86 19.63 13.38
C ASP A 302 -8.11 20.85 12.48
N MET A 303 -7.40 20.87 11.36
CA MET A 303 -7.60 21.82 10.28
C MET A 303 -8.66 21.28 9.31
N PRO A 304 -9.27 22.11 8.46
CA PRO A 304 -10.16 21.61 7.42
C PRO A 304 -9.47 20.55 6.54
N VAL A 305 -10.15 19.41 6.34
CA VAL A 305 -9.72 18.34 5.44
C VAL A 305 -9.50 18.91 4.05
N ARG A 306 -8.35 18.60 3.45
CA ARG A 306 -8.02 18.95 2.07
C ARG A 306 -8.11 17.70 1.21
N VAL A 307 -8.81 17.78 0.08
CA VAL A 307 -8.75 16.73 -0.95
C VAL A 307 -7.65 17.08 -1.93
N ALA A 308 -6.69 16.18 -2.11
CA ALA A 308 -5.60 16.34 -3.06
C ALA A 308 -6.02 15.91 -4.47
N PRO A 309 -5.28 16.31 -5.53
CA PRO A 309 -5.62 15.98 -6.91
C PRO A 309 -5.67 14.47 -7.22
N ASP A 310 -4.96 13.66 -6.44
CA ASP A 310 -4.95 12.20 -6.51
C ASP A 310 -6.15 11.53 -5.79
N GLY A 311 -7.08 12.33 -5.26
CA GLY A 311 -8.30 11.86 -4.59
C GLY A 311 -8.11 11.49 -3.13
N TRP A 312 -6.90 11.59 -2.59
CA TRP A 312 -6.65 11.38 -1.16
C TRP A 312 -7.08 12.59 -0.34
N GLU A 313 -7.70 12.30 0.79
CA GLU A 313 -8.04 13.24 1.84
C GLU A 313 -6.85 13.39 2.79
N GLU A 314 -6.50 14.63 3.10
CA GLU A 314 -5.44 14.98 4.03
C GLU A 314 -6.04 15.73 5.20
N GLN A 315 -6.08 15.05 6.35
CA GLN A 315 -6.38 15.67 7.64
C GLN A 315 -5.08 16.24 8.21
N ARG A 316 -5.01 17.56 8.30
CA ARG A 316 -3.89 18.25 8.95
C ARG A 316 -4.28 18.56 10.39
N ARG A 317 -3.35 18.37 11.32
CA ARG A 317 -3.56 18.62 12.73
C ARG A 317 -2.44 19.50 13.23
N LEU A 318 -2.76 20.65 13.81
CA LEU A 318 -1.78 21.46 14.51
C LEU A 318 -1.51 20.80 15.86
N TRP A 319 -0.24 20.60 16.20
CA TRP A 319 0.22 19.98 17.43
C TRP A 319 1.01 20.98 18.26
N ILE A 320 0.82 20.88 19.57
CA ILE A 320 1.73 21.44 20.57
C ILE A 320 2.03 20.33 21.57
N LEU A 321 3.32 20.02 21.70
CA LEU A 321 3.84 18.96 22.56
C LEU A 321 4.77 19.59 23.60
N ASP A 322 4.74 19.01 24.79
CA ASP A 322 5.69 19.32 25.85
C ASP A 322 6.84 18.31 25.77
N GLU A 323 8.08 18.76 25.98
CA GLU A 323 9.26 17.90 25.97
C GLU A 323 9.88 17.82 27.36
N GLU A 324 10.54 16.70 27.65
CA GLU A 324 11.17 16.46 28.96
C GLU A 324 12.25 17.50 29.32
N ASP A 325 12.87 18.14 28.32
CA ASP A 325 13.87 19.19 28.49
C ASP A 325 13.26 20.58 28.76
N GLY A 326 11.93 20.66 28.88
CA GLY A 326 11.19 21.91 29.11
C GLY A 326 10.94 22.74 27.85
N ALA A 327 11.34 22.24 26.67
CA ALA A 327 10.99 22.86 25.41
C ALA A 327 9.55 22.54 25.02
N THR A 328 8.94 23.41 24.21
CA THR A 328 7.64 23.15 23.60
C THR A 328 7.81 22.99 22.09
N LEU A 329 7.33 21.87 21.55
CA LEU A 329 7.31 21.64 20.11
C LEU A 329 6.00 22.09 19.52
N VAL A 330 6.06 22.82 18.41
CA VAL A 330 4.89 23.25 17.64
C VAL A 330 5.02 22.82 16.20
N GLY A 331 4.00 22.21 15.63
CA GLY A 331 4.13 21.68 14.27
C GLY A 331 2.82 21.16 13.70
N CYS A 332 2.90 20.61 12.51
CA CYS A 332 1.74 20.02 11.84
C CYS A 332 1.93 18.52 11.65
N GLY A 333 0.97 17.74 12.15
CA GLY A 333 0.80 16.34 11.83
C GLY A 333 -0.14 16.18 10.64
N TYR A 334 0.04 15.08 9.92
CA TYR A 334 -0.71 14.78 8.71
C TYR A 334 -1.24 13.37 8.82
N GLU A 335 -2.52 13.20 8.49
CA GLU A 335 -3.12 11.90 8.31
C GLU A 335 -3.73 11.82 6.91
N GLU A 336 -3.32 10.82 6.13
CA GLU A 336 -3.80 10.61 4.77
C GLU A 336 -4.81 9.46 4.72
N ARG A 337 -5.95 9.70 4.08
CA ARG A 337 -7.03 8.73 3.92
C ARG A 337 -7.63 8.81 2.52
N VAL A 338 -8.38 7.79 2.14
CA VAL A 338 -9.29 7.85 0.99
C VAL A 338 -10.72 7.59 1.44
N SER A 339 -11.67 8.06 0.64
CA SER A 339 -13.07 7.66 0.79
C SER A 339 -13.18 6.13 0.65
N GLU A 340 -13.64 5.47 1.71
CA GLU A 340 -13.89 4.02 1.72
C GLU A 340 -15.09 3.65 0.87
N PHE A 341 -15.05 2.46 0.27
CA PHE A 341 -16.16 1.92 -0.51
C PHE A 341 -16.12 0.40 -0.57
N GLY A 342 -17.22 -0.20 -1.02
CA GLY A 342 -17.35 -1.65 -1.15
C GLY A 342 -17.65 -2.32 0.20
N TRP A 343 -17.43 -3.63 0.28
CA TRP A 343 -17.73 -4.44 1.47
C TRP A 343 -16.49 -5.20 1.96
N TRP A 344 -16.35 -5.33 3.27
CA TRP A 344 -15.34 -6.13 3.95
C TRP A 344 -15.94 -7.26 4.80
N PRO A 345 -15.27 -8.43 4.91
CA PRO A 345 -15.66 -9.46 5.88
C PRO A 345 -15.76 -8.89 7.30
N GLY A 346 -16.94 -9.06 7.92
CA GLY A 346 -17.24 -8.54 9.25
C GLY A 346 -17.99 -7.21 9.26
N ASP A 347 -18.09 -6.53 8.12
CA ASP A 347 -18.99 -5.39 7.99
C ASP A 347 -20.44 -5.86 8.13
N ARG A 348 -21.27 -5.06 8.83
CA ARG A 348 -22.70 -5.37 8.92
C ARG A 348 -23.28 -5.35 7.51
N MET A 349 -23.91 -6.47 7.15
CA MET A 349 -24.57 -6.68 5.85
C MET A 349 -25.90 -5.91 5.73
N ASP A 350 -26.10 -4.86 6.54
CA ASP A 350 -27.31 -4.03 6.60
C ASP A 350 -27.27 -2.85 5.61
N GLY A 351 -26.27 -2.81 4.73
CA GLY A 351 -26.22 -1.90 3.59
C GLY A 351 -25.67 -0.50 3.90
N THR A 352 -25.02 -0.30 5.05
CA THR A 352 -24.47 1.01 5.44
C THR A 352 -23.13 1.41 4.81
N LEU A 353 -22.63 0.69 3.79
CA LEU A 353 -21.39 1.07 3.10
C LEU A 353 -21.69 1.81 1.79
N VAL A 354 -21.21 3.05 1.77
CA VAL A 354 -21.48 4.06 0.76
C VAL A 354 -20.80 3.67 -0.55
N ALA A 355 -21.58 3.50 -1.62
CA ALA A 355 -21.04 3.43 -2.97
C ALA A 355 -20.27 4.73 -3.27
N PRO A 356 -19.17 4.68 -4.05
CA PRO A 356 -18.38 5.87 -4.35
C PRO A 356 -19.29 6.92 -5.02
N ARG A 357 -19.28 8.15 -4.49
CA ARG A 357 -19.87 9.28 -5.19
C ARG A 357 -19.07 9.47 -6.49
N ARG A 358 -19.74 9.29 -7.62
CA ARG A 358 -19.18 9.55 -8.95
C ARG A 358 -18.84 11.01 -9.14
#